data_AF-A0A3M3WML7-F1
#
_entry.id   AF-A0A3M3WML7-F1
#
_cell.length_a   1.000
_cell.length_b   1.000
_cell.length_c   1.000
_cell.angle_alpha   90.00
_cell.angle_beta   90.00
_cell.angle_gamma   90.00
#
_symmetry.space_group_name_H-M   'P 1'
#
loop_
_entity.id
_entity.type
_entity.pdbx_description
1 polymer ?
#
loop_
_entity_poly.entity_id
_entity_poly.type
_entity_poly.pdbx_seq_one_letter_code
_entity_poly.pdbx_strand_id
1 'polypeptide(L)'
;MERMRQVGLSADVRVLFSQPTVAALAAAVGGGTEVVVPANLIPEHCEYITPELLPLISLSQMQIDQIAASVSGGMANVQDIYPLAPLQAGILYHHISTEGGDPYTLKALFEISDRTRLDAFSGALQGVINRHDILRTAVLWQGFDEPVQVVLRRAELQVTELLLDPADGPVDEQLHERFDPRHYRLDVRHAPLMRIVFSHDPLNGRWLAMLLFHHMAIDHVALEVLKHEIQSGLLGEADALAASVP
;
A
#
# COMPACT_ATOMS: atom_id res chain seq x y z
N MET A 1 0.97 10.10 22.05
CA MET A 1 -0.39 9.77 21.57
C MET A 1 -0.66 8.28 21.64
N GLU A 2 0.03 7.43 20.88
CA GLU A 2 -0.24 5.98 20.90
C GLU A 2 -0.06 5.35 22.30
N ARG A 3 1.06 5.65 22.98
CA ARG A 3 1.28 5.24 24.38
C ARG A 3 0.24 5.77 25.36
N MET A 4 -0.38 6.93 25.08
CA MET A 4 -1.45 7.48 25.92
C MET A 4 -2.75 6.72 25.67
N ARG A 5 -3.05 6.39 24.40
CA ARG A 5 -4.23 5.62 24.01
C ARG A 5 -4.22 4.21 24.60
N GLN A 6 -3.05 3.57 24.65
CA GLN A 6 -2.84 2.26 25.27
C GLN A 6 -3.17 2.22 26.78
N VAL A 7 -3.16 3.37 27.47
CA VAL A 7 -3.51 3.49 28.88
C VAL A 7 -4.85 4.23 29.09
N GLY A 8 -5.68 4.34 28.05
CA GLY A 8 -7.02 4.93 28.12
C GLY A 8 -7.06 6.46 28.14
N LEU A 9 -5.96 7.14 27.77
CA LEU A 9 -5.89 8.60 27.71
C LEU A 9 -6.00 9.05 26.24
N SER A 10 -7.01 9.87 25.94
CA SER A 10 -7.22 10.50 24.62
C SER A 10 -6.97 12.01 24.70
N ALA A 11 -6.30 12.56 23.69
CA ALA A 11 -6.14 14.00 23.48
C ALA A 11 -6.11 14.28 21.96
N ASP A 12 -6.47 15.48 21.53
CA ASP A 12 -6.31 15.86 20.12
C ASP A 12 -4.83 16.09 19.82
N VAL A 13 -4.32 15.52 18.71
CA VAL A 13 -2.92 15.70 18.28
C VAL A 13 -2.58 17.18 18.05
N ARG A 14 -3.58 18.01 17.69
CA ARG A 14 -3.44 19.47 17.57
C ARG A 14 -3.05 20.12 18.90
N VAL A 15 -3.49 19.58 20.03
CA VAL A 15 -3.12 20.10 21.36
C VAL A 15 -1.63 19.85 21.63
N LEU A 16 -1.11 18.71 21.16
CA LEU A 16 0.30 18.36 21.32
C LEU A 16 1.22 19.32 20.55
N PHE A 17 0.78 19.83 19.40
CA PHE A 17 1.52 20.82 18.60
C PHE A 17 1.24 22.28 18.98
N SER A 18 0.05 22.58 19.51
CA SER A 18 -0.33 23.95 19.88
C SER A 18 0.02 24.31 21.33
N GLN A 19 0.24 23.33 22.21
CA GLN A 19 0.56 23.58 23.62
C GLN A 19 1.81 22.80 24.09
N PRO A 20 2.98 23.45 24.22
CA PRO A 20 4.27 22.77 24.41
C PRO A 20 4.56 22.37 25.86
N THR A 21 3.55 22.08 26.70
CA THR A 21 3.77 21.68 28.09
C THR A 21 2.96 20.44 28.48
N VAL A 22 3.54 19.62 29.37
CA VAL A 22 2.88 18.41 29.90
C VAL A 22 1.61 18.77 30.67
N ALA A 23 1.61 19.91 31.38
CA ALA A 23 0.44 20.39 32.13
C ALA A 23 -0.73 20.75 31.19
N ALA A 24 -0.44 21.42 30.08
CA ALA A 24 -1.42 21.73 29.04
C ALA A 24 -1.98 20.46 28.37
N LEU A 25 -1.10 19.52 28.02
CA LEU A 25 -1.52 18.26 27.43
C LEU A 25 -2.41 17.47 28.40
N ALA A 26 -2.04 17.40 29.68
CA ALA A 26 -2.83 16.75 30.73
C ALA A 26 -4.21 17.39 30.93
N ALA A 27 -4.30 18.72 30.84
CA ALA A 27 -5.57 19.45 30.94
C ALA A 27 -6.51 19.19 29.75
N ALA A 28 -5.98 18.78 28.60
CA ALA A 28 -6.75 18.45 27.42
C ALA A 28 -7.09 16.95 27.28
N VAL A 29 -6.56 16.11 28.18
CA VAL A 29 -6.89 14.69 28.20
C VAL A 29 -8.37 14.51 28.53
N GLY A 30 -9.09 13.74 27.71
CA GLY A 30 -10.54 13.54 27.83
C GLY A 30 -11.39 14.60 27.11
N GLY A 31 -10.77 15.62 26.52
CA GLY A 31 -11.45 16.63 25.68
C GLY A 31 -11.48 16.32 24.19
N GLY A 32 -10.85 15.21 23.76
CA GLY A 32 -10.91 14.77 22.37
C GLY A 32 -12.26 14.15 22.05
N THR A 33 -12.96 14.65 21.03
CA THR A 33 -14.06 13.92 20.39
C THR A 33 -13.52 12.59 19.89
N GLU A 34 -14.03 11.50 20.47
CA GLU A 34 -13.79 10.17 19.96
C GLU A 34 -14.41 10.09 18.55
N VAL A 35 -13.55 10.02 17.53
CA VAL A 35 -14.02 9.89 16.14
C VAL A 35 -14.57 8.47 16.01
N VAL A 36 -15.88 8.34 15.99
CA VAL A 36 -16.56 7.07 15.68
C VAL A 36 -16.43 6.85 14.18
N VAL A 37 -15.59 5.90 13.77
CA VAL A 37 -15.48 5.47 12.38
C VAL A 37 -16.67 4.53 12.10
N PRO A 38 -17.55 4.87 11.14
CA PRO A 38 -18.61 3.96 10.71
C PRO A 38 -18.04 2.61 10.28
N ALA A 39 -18.76 1.53 10.58
CA ALA A 39 -18.41 0.21 10.07
C ALA A 39 -18.57 0.17 8.54
N ASN A 40 -17.69 -0.57 7.88
CA ASN A 40 -17.88 -0.93 6.48
C ASN A 40 -19.17 -1.77 6.33
N LEU A 41 -20.03 -1.37 5.39
CA LEU A 41 -21.33 -1.99 5.16
C LEU A 41 -21.34 -2.94 3.95
N ILE A 42 -20.25 -3.05 3.19
CA ILE A 42 -20.14 -3.90 2.00
C ILE A 42 -19.98 -5.37 2.42
N PRO A 43 -20.98 -6.24 2.18
CA PRO A 43 -20.89 -7.65 2.52
C PRO A 43 -19.78 -8.37 1.75
N GLU A 44 -19.28 -9.47 2.31
CA GLU A 44 -18.45 -10.39 1.53
C GLU A 44 -19.22 -10.88 0.29
N HIS A 45 -18.52 -10.97 -0.84
CA HIS A 45 -19.08 -11.37 -2.13
C HIS A 45 -20.24 -10.50 -2.62
N CYS A 46 -20.29 -9.22 -2.22
CA CYS A 46 -21.26 -8.27 -2.76
C CYS A 46 -21.10 -8.13 -4.29
N GLU A 47 -22.10 -8.59 -5.04
CA GLU A 47 -22.10 -8.48 -6.51
C GLU A 47 -22.61 -7.12 -7.00
N TYR A 48 -23.20 -6.31 -6.11
CA TYR A 48 -23.78 -5.02 -6.44
C TYR A 48 -23.71 -4.06 -5.25
N ILE A 49 -22.74 -3.15 -5.29
CA ILE A 49 -22.54 -2.13 -4.26
C ILE A 49 -23.43 -0.94 -4.59
N THR A 50 -24.23 -0.50 -3.60
CA THR A 50 -25.06 0.70 -3.71
C THR A 50 -24.49 1.86 -2.90
N PRO A 51 -24.83 3.13 -3.20
CA PRO A 51 -24.34 4.28 -2.47
C PRO A 51 -24.56 4.22 -0.95
N GLU A 52 -25.64 3.60 -0.50
CA GLU A 52 -25.98 3.50 0.93
C GLU A 52 -25.02 2.58 1.71
N LEU A 53 -24.24 1.75 1.00
CA LEU A 53 -23.21 0.90 1.61
C LEU A 53 -21.88 1.64 1.83
N LEU A 54 -21.77 2.90 1.40
CA LEU A 54 -20.55 3.71 1.46
C LEU A 54 -20.70 4.85 2.48
N PRO A 55 -20.57 4.60 3.79
CA PRO A 55 -20.85 5.61 4.82
C PRO A 55 -19.81 6.75 4.87
N LEU A 56 -18.66 6.56 4.23
CA LEU A 56 -17.52 7.49 4.25
C LEU A 56 -17.42 8.37 3.01
N ILE A 57 -18.21 8.11 1.96
CA ILE A 57 -18.14 8.86 0.70
C ILE A 57 -19.48 8.87 -0.03
N SER A 58 -19.77 9.97 -0.71
CA SER A 58 -20.95 10.09 -1.58
C SER A 58 -20.56 9.78 -3.03
N LEU A 59 -20.98 8.62 -3.55
CA LEU A 59 -20.79 8.23 -4.95
C LEU A 59 -22.13 7.93 -5.61
N SER A 60 -22.25 8.29 -6.89
CA SER A 60 -23.36 7.82 -7.72
C SER A 60 -23.18 6.35 -8.09
N GLN A 61 -24.27 5.64 -8.39
CA GLN A 61 -24.19 4.25 -8.86
C GLN A 61 -23.27 4.11 -10.09
N MET A 62 -23.33 5.07 -11.02
CA MET A 62 -22.46 5.10 -12.20
C MET A 62 -20.97 5.17 -11.84
N GLN A 63 -20.60 5.93 -10.81
CA GLN A 63 -19.21 6.00 -10.33
C GLN A 63 -18.80 4.69 -9.67
N ILE A 64 -19.67 4.04 -8.90
CA ILE A 64 -19.40 2.73 -8.29
C ILE A 64 -19.21 1.66 -9.37
N ASP A 65 -20.06 1.67 -10.41
CA ASP A 65 -19.94 0.77 -11.57
C ASP A 65 -18.64 1.00 -12.34
N GLN A 66 -18.20 2.26 -12.47
CA GLN A 66 -16.91 2.61 -13.06
C GLN A 66 -15.73 2.07 -12.23
N ILE A 67 -15.78 2.17 -10.90
CA ILE A 67 -14.78 1.57 -10.01
C ILE A 67 -14.69 0.07 -10.26
N ALA A 68 -15.82 -0.63 -10.20
CA ALA A 68 -15.87 -2.08 -10.42
C ALA A 68 -15.32 -2.50 -11.79
N ALA A 69 -15.58 -1.72 -12.85
CA ALA A 69 -15.04 -2.00 -14.18
C ALA A 69 -13.51 -1.86 -14.27
N SER A 70 -12.90 -1.06 -13.38
CA SER A 70 -11.47 -0.79 -13.36
C SER A 70 -10.62 -1.73 -12.50
N VAL A 71 -11.26 -2.57 -11.67
CA VAL A 71 -10.56 -3.46 -10.74
C VAL A 71 -10.73 -4.92 -11.13
N SER A 72 -9.70 -5.73 -10.90
CA SER A 72 -9.80 -7.18 -11.15
C SER A 72 -10.86 -7.79 -10.25
N GLY A 73 -11.69 -8.68 -10.80
CA GLY A 73 -12.78 -9.34 -10.06
C GLY A 73 -14.03 -8.48 -9.80
N GLY A 74 -14.07 -7.23 -10.25
CA GLY A 74 -15.26 -6.38 -10.21
C GLY A 74 -15.77 -6.08 -8.80
N MET A 75 -17.09 -5.88 -8.67
CA MET A 75 -17.77 -5.57 -7.39
C MET A 75 -17.41 -6.57 -6.29
N ALA A 76 -17.36 -7.86 -6.62
CA ALA A 76 -17.09 -8.92 -5.67
C ALA A 76 -15.68 -8.84 -5.05
N ASN A 77 -14.74 -8.17 -5.72
CA ASN A 77 -13.40 -7.93 -5.20
C ASN A 77 -13.28 -6.58 -4.47
N VAL A 78 -14.28 -5.71 -4.48
CA VAL A 78 -14.25 -4.48 -3.70
C VAL A 78 -14.58 -4.81 -2.24
N GLN A 79 -13.69 -4.44 -1.34
CA GLN A 79 -13.86 -4.55 0.10
C GLN A 79 -14.45 -3.26 0.67
N ASP A 80 -13.92 -2.10 0.28
CA ASP A 80 -14.34 -0.78 0.77
C ASP A 80 -13.98 0.34 -0.21
N ILE A 81 -14.68 1.48 -0.11
CA ILE A 81 -14.40 2.70 -0.88
C ILE A 81 -14.53 3.92 0.04
N TYR A 82 -13.47 4.72 0.13
CA TYR A 82 -13.44 5.90 1.00
C TYR A 82 -12.45 6.97 0.49
N PRO A 83 -12.54 8.23 0.93
CA PRO A 83 -11.68 9.29 0.44
C PRO A 83 -10.21 9.10 0.83
N LEU A 84 -9.31 9.78 0.11
CA LEU A 84 -7.90 9.83 0.46
C LEU A 84 -7.67 10.59 1.78
N ALA A 85 -6.75 10.13 2.61
CA ALA A 85 -6.25 10.93 3.72
C ALA A 85 -5.52 12.17 3.19
N PRO A 86 -5.46 13.29 3.95
CA PRO A 86 -4.86 14.55 3.47
C PRO A 86 -3.42 14.41 2.93
N LEU A 87 -2.60 13.57 3.59
CA LEU A 87 -1.23 13.31 3.13
C LEU A 87 -1.22 12.54 1.79
N GLN A 88 -2.10 11.54 1.62
CA GLN A 88 -2.21 10.79 0.38
C GLN A 88 -2.68 11.69 -0.77
N ALA A 89 -3.59 12.64 -0.52
CA ALA A 89 -4.02 13.60 -1.52
C ALA A 89 -2.86 14.49 -2.00
N GLY A 90 -1.96 14.92 -1.09
CA GLY A 90 -0.73 15.63 -1.44
C GLY A 90 0.23 14.78 -2.28
N ILE A 91 0.41 13.50 -1.93
CA ILE A 91 1.23 12.56 -2.70
C ILE A 91 0.64 12.36 -4.10
N LEU A 92 -0.68 12.14 -4.20
CA LEU A 92 -1.37 11.95 -5.48
C LEU A 92 -1.21 13.19 -6.37
N TYR A 93 -1.31 14.39 -5.82
CA TYR A 93 -1.10 15.63 -6.57
C TYR A 93 0.28 15.66 -7.26
N HIS A 94 1.35 15.25 -6.56
CA HIS A 94 2.67 15.18 -7.15
C HIS A 94 2.82 14.06 -8.18
N HIS A 95 2.20 12.90 -7.93
CA HIS A 95 2.16 11.78 -8.87
C HIS A 95 1.50 12.19 -10.20
N ILE A 96 0.38 12.93 -10.16
CA ILE A 96 -0.31 13.39 -11.38
C ILE A 96 0.36 14.59 -12.06
N SER A 97 1.07 15.44 -11.30
CA SER A 97 1.65 16.69 -11.82
C SER A 97 3.03 16.53 -12.45
N THR A 98 3.67 15.37 -12.27
CA THR A 98 4.97 15.06 -12.88
C THR A 98 4.77 14.34 -14.21
N GLU A 99 5.48 14.76 -15.28
CA GLU A 99 5.28 14.22 -16.63
C GLU A 99 6.11 12.96 -16.94
N GLY A 100 7.21 12.70 -16.23
CA GLY A 100 8.11 11.57 -16.51
C GLY A 100 8.17 10.55 -15.37
N GLY A 101 8.79 10.94 -14.26
CA GLY A 101 9.01 10.09 -13.10
C GLY A 101 7.96 10.21 -12.01
N ASP A 102 8.21 9.54 -10.90
CA ASP A 102 7.41 9.65 -9.68
C ASP A 102 8.33 9.60 -8.45
N PRO A 103 8.49 10.72 -7.72
CA PRO A 103 9.37 10.79 -6.56
C PRO A 103 8.92 9.91 -5.39
N TYR A 104 7.69 9.37 -5.42
CA TYR A 104 7.16 8.47 -4.41
C TYR A 104 7.26 7.00 -4.79
N THR A 105 7.85 6.69 -5.95
CA THR A 105 8.25 5.32 -6.29
C THR A 105 9.58 4.99 -5.63
N LEU A 106 9.56 3.99 -4.75
CA LEU A 106 10.71 3.48 -4.01
C LEU A 106 11.15 2.15 -4.62
N LYS A 107 12.44 1.83 -4.44
CA LYS A 107 13.03 0.57 -4.90
C LYS A 107 14.02 0.00 -3.91
N ALA A 108 14.01 -1.31 -3.77
CA ALA A 108 15.02 -2.06 -3.02
C ALA A 108 15.56 -3.19 -3.91
N LEU A 109 16.87 -3.18 -4.16
CA LEU A 109 17.58 -4.23 -4.90
C LEU A 109 18.22 -5.19 -3.91
N PHE A 110 18.05 -6.49 -4.13
CA PHE A 110 18.64 -7.53 -3.30
C PHE A 110 19.03 -8.74 -4.15
N GLU A 111 20.03 -9.45 -3.67
CA GLU A 111 20.49 -10.70 -4.26
C GLU A 111 19.66 -11.86 -3.71
N ILE A 112 19.32 -12.79 -4.60
CA ILE A 112 18.68 -14.06 -4.25
C ILE A 112 19.53 -15.19 -4.80
N SER A 113 19.72 -16.22 -3.97
CA SER A 113 20.58 -17.36 -4.31
C SER A 113 20.02 -18.20 -5.46
N ASP A 114 18.71 -18.39 -5.52
CA ASP A 114 18.03 -19.24 -6.49
C ASP A 114 16.53 -18.89 -6.62
N ARG A 115 15.87 -19.49 -7.63
CA ARG A 115 14.45 -19.25 -7.91
C ARG A 115 13.53 -19.69 -6.77
N THR A 116 13.85 -20.78 -6.07
CA THR A 116 13.05 -21.29 -4.95
C THR A 116 12.98 -20.26 -3.82
N ARG A 117 14.08 -19.58 -3.51
CA ARG A 117 14.10 -18.50 -2.51
C ARG A 117 13.33 -17.27 -2.96
N LEU A 118 13.35 -16.94 -4.26
CA LEU A 118 12.53 -15.86 -4.80
C LEU A 118 11.04 -16.18 -4.66
N ASP A 119 10.64 -17.40 -4.98
CA ASP A 119 9.25 -17.84 -4.88
C ASP A 119 8.79 -17.84 -3.41
N ALA A 120 9.65 -18.29 -2.47
CA ALA A 120 9.37 -18.24 -1.04
C ALA A 120 9.21 -16.80 -0.51
N PHE A 121 10.11 -15.89 -0.90
CA PHE A 121 10.00 -14.47 -0.55
C PHE A 121 8.73 -13.84 -1.13
N SER A 122 8.44 -14.11 -2.41
CA SER A 122 7.24 -13.59 -3.08
C SER A 122 5.97 -14.11 -2.42
N GLY A 123 5.94 -15.39 -2.03
CA GLY A 123 4.82 -16.00 -1.29
C GLY A 123 4.62 -15.39 0.10
N ALA A 124 5.71 -15.16 0.84
CA ALA A 124 5.64 -14.49 2.14
C ALA A 124 5.11 -13.05 2.00
N LEU A 125 5.61 -12.29 1.02
CA LEU A 125 5.13 -10.93 0.74
C LEU A 125 3.65 -10.93 0.30
N GLN A 126 3.22 -11.91 -0.51
CA GLN A 126 1.80 -12.07 -0.86
C GLN A 126 0.93 -12.33 0.38
N GLY A 127 1.42 -13.14 1.33
CA GLY A 127 0.74 -13.37 2.61
C GLY A 127 0.54 -12.08 3.39
N VAL A 128 1.55 -11.20 3.41
CA VAL A 128 1.46 -9.87 4.03
C VAL A 128 0.47 -8.97 3.27
N ILE A 129 0.51 -8.94 1.93
CA ILE A 129 -0.48 -8.20 1.12
C ILE A 129 -1.90 -8.63 1.45
N ASN A 130 -2.15 -9.94 1.59
CA ASN A 130 -3.48 -10.46 1.92
C ASN A 130 -4.00 -9.99 3.28
N ARG A 131 -3.09 -9.67 4.22
CA ARG A 131 -3.42 -9.29 5.60
C ARG A 131 -3.74 -7.82 5.76
N HIS A 132 -3.16 -6.93 4.95
CA HIS A 132 -3.25 -5.49 5.14
C HIS A 132 -4.06 -4.81 4.05
N ASP A 133 -5.16 -4.15 4.43
CA ASP A 133 -6.05 -3.43 3.52
C ASP A 133 -5.27 -2.44 2.64
N ILE A 134 -4.40 -1.63 3.25
CA ILE A 134 -3.60 -0.61 2.56
C ILE A 134 -2.72 -1.18 1.43
N LEU A 135 -2.26 -2.43 1.54
CA LEU A 135 -1.46 -3.06 0.50
C LEU A 135 -2.30 -3.57 -0.68
N ARG A 136 -3.61 -3.72 -0.47
CA ARG A 136 -4.60 -4.08 -1.49
C ARG A 136 -5.41 -2.87 -1.95
N THR A 137 -4.98 -1.65 -1.61
CA THR A 137 -5.68 -0.42 -1.96
C THR A 137 -5.18 0.18 -3.27
N ALA A 138 -6.12 0.44 -4.17
CA ALA A 138 -5.90 1.25 -5.37
C ALA A 138 -6.40 2.68 -5.15
N VAL A 139 -5.89 3.63 -5.96
CA VAL A 139 -6.31 5.03 -5.91
C VAL A 139 -6.83 5.49 -7.26
N LEU A 140 -8.08 5.98 -7.29
CA LEU A 140 -8.78 6.43 -8.49
C LEU A 140 -9.20 7.89 -8.35
N TRP A 141 -9.08 8.67 -9.42
CA TRP A 141 -9.44 10.10 -9.43
C TRP A 141 -10.12 10.57 -10.72
N GLN A 142 -10.07 9.76 -11.78
CA GLN A 142 -10.61 10.10 -13.09
C GLN A 142 -12.14 9.85 -13.10
N GLY A 143 -12.93 10.91 -13.23
CA GLY A 143 -14.40 10.81 -13.21
C GLY A 143 -15.03 10.89 -11.81
N PHE A 144 -14.25 11.31 -10.81
CA PHE A 144 -14.71 11.49 -9.43
C PHE A 144 -14.53 12.95 -9.00
N ASP A 145 -15.41 13.44 -8.14
CA ASP A 145 -15.32 14.81 -7.60
C ASP A 145 -14.12 14.96 -6.65
N GLU A 146 -13.78 13.89 -5.94
CA GLU A 146 -12.57 13.77 -5.13
C GLU A 146 -11.90 12.41 -5.37
N PRO A 147 -10.57 12.31 -5.19
CA PRO A 147 -9.86 11.03 -5.28
C PRO A 147 -10.34 10.02 -4.23
N VAL A 148 -10.48 8.77 -4.65
CA VAL A 148 -10.99 7.66 -3.83
C VAL A 148 -9.95 6.55 -3.67
N GLN A 149 -9.94 5.96 -2.48
CA GLN A 149 -9.26 4.71 -2.18
C GLN A 149 -10.25 3.57 -2.39
N VAL A 150 -9.80 2.52 -3.08
CA VAL A 150 -10.57 1.30 -3.33
C VAL A 150 -9.80 0.14 -2.74
N VAL A 151 -10.27 -0.37 -1.60
CA VAL A 151 -9.66 -1.53 -0.94
C VAL A 151 -10.16 -2.77 -1.66
N LEU A 152 -9.25 -3.62 -2.15
CA LEU A 152 -9.60 -4.87 -2.83
C LEU A 152 -9.50 -6.04 -1.87
N ARG A 153 -10.43 -7.00 -1.92
CA ARG A 153 -10.39 -8.27 -1.16
C ARG A 153 -9.17 -9.12 -1.52
N ARG A 154 -8.75 -9.08 -2.79
CA ARG A 154 -7.57 -9.78 -3.30
C ARG A 154 -6.81 -8.86 -4.25
N ALA A 155 -5.50 -8.79 -4.05
CA ALA A 155 -4.56 -8.13 -4.95
C ALA A 155 -3.31 -9.01 -5.08
N GLU A 156 -2.96 -9.39 -6.31
CA GLU A 156 -1.86 -10.33 -6.57
C GLU A 156 -0.56 -9.57 -6.87
N LEU A 157 0.51 -9.95 -6.16
CA LEU A 157 1.85 -9.43 -6.37
C LEU A 157 2.35 -9.86 -7.75
N GLN A 158 2.67 -8.87 -8.58
CA GLN A 158 3.30 -9.14 -9.86
C GLN A 158 4.79 -9.46 -9.67
N VAL A 159 5.22 -10.63 -10.12
CA VAL A 159 6.62 -11.07 -10.12
C VAL A 159 7.05 -11.33 -11.57
N THR A 160 7.93 -10.49 -12.10
CA THR A 160 8.25 -10.47 -13.55
C THR A 160 9.73 -10.71 -13.79
N GLU A 161 10.03 -11.72 -14.62
CA GLU A 161 11.40 -11.95 -15.11
C GLU A 161 11.73 -10.98 -16.23
N LEU A 162 12.89 -10.35 -16.15
CA LEU A 162 13.45 -9.53 -17.21
C LEU A 162 14.62 -10.27 -17.82
N LEU A 163 14.58 -10.45 -19.14
CA LEU A 163 15.71 -10.95 -19.89
C LEU A 163 16.62 -9.75 -20.20
N LEU A 164 17.65 -9.57 -19.40
CA LEU A 164 18.66 -8.51 -19.55
C LEU A 164 19.91 -9.10 -20.21
N ASP A 165 20.45 -8.39 -21.20
CA ASP A 165 21.67 -8.82 -21.91
C ASP A 165 22.90 -8.33 -21.12
N PRO A 166 23.77 -9.22 -20.62
CA PRO A 166 25.01 -8.81 -19.95
C PRO A 166 25.95 -7.96 -20.83
N ALA A 167 25.75 -7.96 -22.16
CA ALA A 167 26.47 -7.09 -23.09
C ALA A 167 26.09 -5.61 -22.94
N ASP A 168 24.89 -5.30 -22.45
CA ASP A 168 24.40 -3.93 -22.23
C ASP A 168 24.88 -3.32 -20.90
N GLY A 169 25.66 -4.06 -20.11
CA GLY A 169 26.25 -3.62 -18.84
C GLY A 169 25.90 -4.54 -17.66
N PRO A 170 26.38 -4.22 -16.44
CA PRO A 170 26.02 -4.96 -15.23
C PRO A 170 24.49 -5.01 -15.01
N VAL A 171 23.97 -6.18 -14.62
CA VAL A 171 22.53 -6.41 -14.48
C VAL A 171 21.89 -5.50 -13.42
N ASP A 172 22.60 -5.20 -12.33
CA ASP A 172 22.18 -4.26 -11.30
C ASP A 172 22.06 -2.82 -11.84
N GLU A 173 23.02 -2.37 -12.63
CA GLU A 173 22.97 -1.05 -13.29
C GLU A 173 21.79 -0.95 -14.26
N GLN A 174 21.58 -1.98 -15.10
CA GLN A 174 20.44 -2.04 -16.02
C GLN A 174 19.09 -1.99 -15.30
N LEU A 175 18.96 -2.70 -14.17
CA LEU A 175 17.75 -2.64 -13.33
C LEU A 175 17.59 -1.24 -12.71
N HIS A 176 18.67 -0.65 -12.19
CA HIS A 176 18.63 0.68 -11.59
C HIS A 176 18.22 1.77 -12.59
N GLU A 177 18.73 1.71 -13.82
CA GLU A 177 18.39 2.62 -14.90
C GLU A 177 16.95 2.40 -15.37
N ARG A 178 16.55 1.16 -15.69
CA ARG A 178 15.20 0.86 -16.19
C ARG A 178 14.09 1.30 -15.22
N PHE A 179 14.34 1.22 -13.92
CA PHE A 179 13.40 1.61 -12.87
C PHE A 179 13.89 2.82 -12.07
N ASP A 180 14.51 3.79 -12.73
CA ASP A 180 14.84 5.07 -12.11
C ASP A 180 13.56 5.89 -11.86
N PRO A 181 13.25 6.29 -10.61
CA PRO A 181 12.07 7.10 -10.30
C PRO A 181 12.01 8.45 -11.02
N ARG A 182 13.09 8.91 -11.66
CA ARG A 182 13.09 10.12 -12.50
C ARG A 182 12.30 9.96 -13.80
N HIS A 183 12.08 8.72 -14.26
CA HIS A 183 11.35 8.43 -15.50
C HIS A 183 10.50 7.16 -15.45
N TYR A 184 10.54 6.41 -14.35
CA TYR A 184 9.65 5.30 -14.07
C TYR A 184 8.62 5.68 -13.01
N ARG A 185 7.42 5.11 -13.12
CA ARG A 185 6.32 5.27 -12.16
C ARG A 185 5.53 3.99 -12.02
N LEU A 186 4.98 3.75 -10.83
CA LEU A 186 3.96 2.72 -10.60
C LEU A 186 2.58 3.31 -10.89
N ASP A 187 1.72 2.55 -11.55
CA ASP A 187 0.34 2.98 -11.75
C ASP A 187 -0.46 2.76 -10.46
N VAL A 188 -0.72 3.85 -9.72
CA VAL A 188 -1.41 3.81 -8.43
C VAL A 188 -2.89 3.39 -8.52
N ARG A 189 -3.42 3.24 -9.74
CA ARG A 189 -4.78 2.75 -10.00
C ARG A 189 -4.89 1.23 -9.89
N HIS A 190 -3.76 0.51 -9.81
CA HIS A 190 -3.74 -0.95 -9.76
C HIS A 190 -3.07 -1.43 -8.48
N ALA A 191 -3.86 -2.01 -7.58
CA ALA A 191 -3.33 -2.70 -6.41
C ALA A 191 -2.79 -4.10 -6.77
N PRO A 192 -1.76 -4.60 -6.07
CA PRO A 192 -1.04 -3.92 -4.99
C PRO A 192 -0.10 -2.85 -5.55
N LEU A 193 0.15 -1.77 -4.79
CA LEU A 193 1.07 -0.69 -5.19
C LEU A 193 2.55 -1.08 -5.07
N MET A 194 2.86 -2.32 -5.44
CA MET A 194 4.20 -2.89 -5.43
C MET A 194 4.31 -4.05 -6.42
N ARG A 195 5.53 -4.32 -6.88
CA ARG A 195 5.85 -5.48 -7.72
C ARG A 195 7.31 -5.88 -7.56
N ILE A 196 7.60 -7.13 -7.92
CA ILE A 196 8.96 -7.64 -8.01
C ILE A 196 9.33 -7.78 -9.50
N VAL A 197 10.51 -7.29 -9.85
CA VAL A 197 11.16 -7.59 -11.11
C VAL A 197 12.49 -8.26 -10.81
N PHE A 198 12.89 -9.24 -11.60
CA PHE A 198 14.14 -9.97 -11.35
C PHE A 198 14.81 -10.40 -12.65
N SER A 199 16.12 -10.61 -12.61
CA SER A 199 16.93 -11.09 -13.72
C SER A 199 18.03 -12.01 -13.22
N HIS A 200 18.42 -12.97 -14.03
CA HIS A 200 19.64 -13.74 -13.81
C HIS A 200 20.86 -12.88 -14.16
N ASP A 201 21.90 -12.95 -13.35
CA ASP A 201 23.21 -12.35 -13.59
C ASP A 201 24.22 -13.48 -13.82
N PRO A 202 24.40 -13.92 -15.09
CA PRO A 202 25.21 -15.09 -15.42
C PRO A 202 26.71 -14.86 -15.18
N LEU A 203 27.18 -13.60 -15.18
CA LEU A 203 28.58 -13.29 -14.96
C LEU A 203 28.99 -13.49 -13.51
N ASN A 204 28.07 -13.23 -12.58
CA ASN A 204 28.29 -13.41 -11.13
C ASN A 204 27.61 -14.67 -10.56
N GLY A 205 26.86 -15.42 -11.37
CA GLY A 205 26.19 -16.65 -10.95
C GLY A 205 25.13 -16.45 -9.88
N ARG A 206 24.39 -15.33 -9.95
CA ARG A 206 23.39 -14.92 -8.95
C ARG A 206 22.08 -14.48 -9.60
N TRP A 207 21.03 -14.36 -8.79
CA TRP A 207 19.79 -13.69 -9.21
C TRP A 207 19.68 -12.34 -8.51
N LEU A 208 19.26 -11.33 -9.26
CA LEU A 208 18.97 -10.00 -8.72
C LEU A 208 17.47 -9.76 -8.79
N ALA A 209 16.89 -9.35 -7.67
CA ALA A 209 15.49 -8.98 -7.56
C ALA A 209 15.35 -7.55 -7.05
N MET A 210 14.49 -6.77 -7.69
CA MET A 210 14.13 -5.43 -7.29
C MET A 210 12.66 -5.40 -6.89
N LEU A 211 12.42 -5.05 -5.63
CA LEU A 211 11.09 -4.72 -5.14
C LEU A 211 10.84 -3.24 -5.42
N LEU A 212 9.81 -2.96 -6.22
CA LEU A 212 9.29 -1.62 -6.49
C LEU A 212 8.03 -1.43 -5.67
N PHE A 213 7.89 -0.30 -5.00
CA PHE A 213 6.70 0.00 -4.20
C PHE A 213 6.44 1.50 -4.11
N HIS A 214 5.18 1.88 -3.90
CA HIS A 214 4.78 3.29 -3.86
C HIS A 214 4.55 3.76 -2.42
N HIS A 215 5.09 4.93 -2.07
CA HIS A 215 5.02 5.51 -0.72
C HIS A 215 3.59 5.82 -0.24
N MET A 216 2.61 5.85 -1.17
CA MET A 216 1.19 6.01 -0.84
C MET A 216 0.60 4.86 -0.01
N ALA A 217 1.16 3.65 -0.13
CA ALA A 217 0.72 2.46 0.61
C ALA A 217 1.63 2.12 1.80
N ILE A 218 2.89 2.58 1.80
CA ILE A 218 3.90 2.19 2.78
C ILE A 218 4.64 3.43 3.27
N ASP A 219 4.63 3.66 4.57
CA ASP A 219 5.57 4.56 5.24
C ASP A 219 6.70 3.79 5.93
N HIS A 220 7.61 4.53 6.56
CA HIS A 220 8.78 3.98 7.24
C HIS A 220 8.45 3.10 8.44
N VAL A 221 7.31 3.33 9.12
CA VAL A 221 6.87 2.49 10.24
C VAL A 221 6.25 1.20 9.71
N ALA A 222 5.41 1.32 8.67
CA ALA A 222 4.83 0.18 7.98
C ALA A 222 5.93 -0.74 7.43
N LEU A 223 7.00 -0.19 6.83
CA LEU A 223 8.08 -1.01 6.25
C LEU A 223 8.76 -1.95 7.27
N GLU A 224 8.95 -1.52 8.52
CA GLU A 224 9.51 -2.38 9.57
C GLU A 224 8.53 -3.49 9.98
N VAL A 225 7.24 -3.19 10.05
CA VAL A 225 6.20 -4.20 10.31
C VAL A 225 6.16 -5.23 9.17
N LEU A 226 6.18 -4.76 7.92
CA LEU A 226 6.19 -5.64 6.74
C LEU A 226 7.42 -6.55 6.75
N LYS A 227 8.60 -6.03 7.08
CA LYS A 227 9.82 -6.82 7.18
C LYS A 227 9.70 -7.93 8.23
N HIS A 228 9.13 -7.62 9.40
CA HIS A 228 8.91 -8.61 10.45
C HIS A 228 7.91 -9.69 10.04
N GLU A 229 6.81 -9.32 9.39
CA GLU A 229 5.81 -10.28 8.92
C GLU A 229 6.34 -11.15 7.77
N ILE A 230 7.13 -10.60 6.84
CA ILE A 230 7.80 -11.37 5.78
C ILE A 230 8.75 -12.40 6.40
N GLN A 231 9.53 -12.01 7.41
CA GLN A 231 10.42 -12.93 8.13
C GLN A 231 9.61 -14.05 8.79
N SER A 232 8.51 -13.73 9.46
CA SER A 232 7.62 -14.73 10.07
C SER A 232 7.04 -15.68 9.03
N GLY A 233 6.61 -15.17 7.87
CA GLY A 233 6.15 -15.99 6.74
C GLY A 233 7.22 -16.93 6.20
N LEU A 234 8.46 -16.45 6.03
CA LEU A 234 9.60 -17.27 5.60
C LEU A 234 9.98 -18.37 6.61
N LEU A 235 9.72 -18.14 7.90
CA LEU A 235 9.93 -19.11 8.98
C LEU A 235 8.75 -20.08 9.17
N GLY A 236 7.63 -19.88 8.46
CA GLY A 236 6.41 -20.66 8.64
C GLY A 236 5.62 -20.30 9.91
N GLU A 237 5.86 -19.12 10.48
CA GLU A 237 5.28 -18.63 11.74
C GLU A 237 4.16 -17.60 11.51
N ALA A 238 3.66 -17.46 10.28
CA ALA A 238 2.65 -16.45 9.92
C ALA A 238 1.34 -16.56 10.73
N ASP A 239 0.96 -17.77 11.15
CA ASP A 239 -0.25 -18.02 11.94
C ASP A 239 -0.19 -17.44 13.37
N ALA A 240 1.02 -17.10 13.85
CA ALA A 240 1.22 -16.50 15.17
C ALA A 240 1.08 -14.96 15.16
N LEU A 241 0.93 -14.34 13.98
CA LEU A 241 0.78 -12.90 13.86
C LEU A 241 -0.60 -12.43 14.32
N ALA A 242 -0.64 -11.34 15.08
CA ALA A 242 -1.90 -10.69 15.48
C ALA A 242 -2.74 -10.28 14.26
N ALA A 243 -4.05 -10.10 14.44
CA ALA A 243 -4.90 -9.56 13.38
C ALA A 243 -4.38 -8.20 12.92
N SER A 244 -4.35 -7.98 11.60
CA SER A 244 -4.05 -6.66 11.05
C SER A 244 -5.14 -5.66 11.44
N VAL A 245 -4.75 -4.39 11.58
CA VAL A 245 -5.67 -3.28 11.79
C VAL A 245 -6.01 -2.71 10.40
N PRO A 246 -7.29 -2.52 10.07
CA PRO A 246 -7.71 -1.93 8.79
C PRO A 246 -7.23 -0.48 8.61
#